data_AF-A0A535A0F8-F1
#
_entry.id   AF-A0A535A0F8-F1
#
_cell.length_a   1.000
_cell.length_b   1.000
_cell.length_c   1.000
_cell.angle_alpha   90.00
_cell.angle_beta   90.00
_cell.angle_gamma   90.00
#
_symmetry.space_group_name_H-M   'P 1'
#
loop_
_entity.id
_entity.type
_entity.pdbx_description
1 polymer ?
#
loop_
_entity_poly.entity_id
_entity_poly.type
_entity_poly.pdbx_seq_one_letter_code
_entity_poly.pdbx_strand_id
1 'polypeptide(L)'
;LYRLIHVEGRAKATDRFTRFRRGPVTIVPARESLVLEAAELKGRYSLSYADAFAVATARQAKLPIVTGDPEILQLPGSVVRVRRIVRRGR
;
A
#
# COMPACT_ATOMS: atom_id res chain seq x y z
N LEU A 1 -2.80 -9.52 -4.76
CA LEU A 1 -3.03 -10.90 -5.26
C LEU A 1 -4.40 -11.07 -5.91
N TYR A 2 -5.51 -10.65 -5.27
CA TYR A 2 -6.87 -10.83 -5.81
C TYR A 2 -7.03 -10.38 -7.28
N ARG A 3 -6.57 -9.17 -7.63
CA ARG A 3 -6.65 -8.65 -9.00
C ARG A 3 -5.91 -9.51 -10.02
N LEU A 4 -4.72 -10.03 -9.66
CA LEU A 4 -3.97 -10.93 -10.53
C LEU A 4 -4.72 -12.24 -10.74
N ILE A 5 -5.38 -12.77 -9.70
CA ILE A 5 -6.20 -13.97 -9.82
C ILE A 5 -7.36 -13.73 -10.79
N HIS A 6 -8.05 -12.59 -10.70
CA HIS A 6 -9.15 -12.26 -11.61
C HIS A 6 -8.72 -12.09 -13.07
N VAL A 7 -7.52 -11.53 -13.31
CA VAL A 7 -7.04 -11.24 -14.68
C VAL A 7 -6.35 -12.44 -15.32
N GLU A 8 -5.59 -13.23 -14.57
CA GLU A 8 -4.69 -14.25 -15.12
C GLU A 8 -5.01 -15.68 -14.64
N GLY A 9 -5.94 -15.84 -13.71
CA GLY A 9 -6.22 -17.11 -13.03
C GLY A 9 -5.25 -17.41 -11.89
N ARG A 10 -5.67 -18.31 -10.97
CA ARG A 10 -4.97 -18.57 -9.71
C ARG A 10 -3.52 -19.05 -9.89
N ALA A 11 -3.28 -19.98 -10.82
CA ALA A 11 -1.95 -20.55 -11.03
C ALA A 11 -0.93 -19.49 -11.50
N LYS A 12 -1.27 -18.74 -12.56
CA LYS A 12 -0.41 -17.68 -13.10
C LYS A 12 -0.20 -16.54 -12.10
N ALA A 13 -1.24 -16.15 -11.35
CA ALA A 13 -1.14 -15.13 -10.32
C ALA A 13 -0.17 -15.53 -9.18
N THR A 14 -0.22 -16.80 -8.76
CA THR A 14 0.65 -17.33 -7.69
C THR A 14 2.10 -17.36 -8.13
N ASP A 15 2.36 -17.84 -9.35
CA ASP A 15 3.70 -17.87 -9.95
C ASP A 15 4.27 -16.44 -10.11
N ARG A 16 3.49 -15.50 -10.65
CA ARG A 16 3.87 -14.09 -10.78
C ARG A 16 4.19 -13.44 -9.43
N PHE A 17 3.36 -13.68 -8.40
CA PHE A 17 3.61 -13.19 -7.06
C PHE A 17 4.85 -13.80 -6.42
N THR A 18 5.12 -15.08 -6.66
CA THR A 18 6.32 -15.77 -6.18
C THR A 18 7.58 -15.16 -6.77
N ARG A 19 7.59 -14.87 -8.08
CA ARG A 19 8.70 -14.13 -8.71
C ARG A 19 8.88 -12.74 -8.11
N PHE A 20 7.78 -11.99 -7.93
CA PHE A 20 7.84 -10.65 -7.32
C PHE A 20 8.48 -10.68 -5.94
N ARG A 21 8.15 -11.67 -5.09
CA ARG A 21 8.72 -11.84 -3.75
C ARG A 21 10.22 -12.16 -3.73
N ARG A 22 10.81 -12.60 -4.85
CA ARG A 22 12.27 -12.84 -4.96
C ARG A 22 13.05 -11.56 -5.25
N GLY A 23 12.37 -10.46 -5.59
CA GLY A 23 13.00 -9.15 -5.76
C GLY A 23 13.38 -8.50 -4.42
N PRO A 24 14.02 -7.32 -4.47
CA PRO A 24 14.44 -6.57 -3.27
C PRO A 24 13.25 -5.86 -2.60
N VAL A 25 12.25 -6.64 -2.16
CA VAL A 25 11.03 -6.14 -1.53
C VAL A 25 10.81 -6.82 -0.18
N THR A 26 10.49 -6.03 0.84
CA THR A 26 10.12 -6.54 2.15
C THR A 26 8.60 -6.57 2.26
N ILE A 27 8.03 -7.75 2.56
CA ILE A 27 6.61 -7.89 2.85
C ILE A 27 6.39 -7.60 4.34
N VAL A 28 5.66 -6.52 4.63
CA VAL A 28 5.31 -6.15 6.01
C VAL A 28 4.09 -6.98 6.44
N PRO A 29 4.19 -7.80 7.51
CA PRO A 29 3.05 -8.54 8.02
C PRO A 29 2.05 -7.60 8.70
N ALA A 30 0.76 -7.88 8.54
CA ALA A 30 -0.32 -7.15 9.20
C ALA A 30 -0.44 -7.56 10.67
N ARG A 31 0.52 -7.13 11.49
CA ARG A 31 0.45 -7.27 12.95
C ARG A 31 -0.65 -6.38 13.52
N GLU A 32 -1.12 -6.72 14.71
CA GLU A 32 -2.20 -5.99 15.40
C GLU A 32 -1.96 -4.48 15.44
N SER A 33 -0.74 -4.03 15.78
CA SER A 33 -0.40 -2.61 15.79
C SER A 33 -0.63 -1.91 14.45
N LEU A 34 -0.34 -2.59 13.33
CA LEU A 34 -0.57 -2.06 11.99
C LEU A 34 -2.06 -2.06 11.63
N VAL A 35 -2.79 -3.10 12.05
CA VAL A 35 -4.24 -3.22 11.83
C VAL A 35 -4.98 -2.10 12.56
N LEU A 36 -4.67 -1.87 13.83
CA LEU A 36 -5.31 -0.84 14.65
C LEU A 36 -5.01 0.56 14.11
N GLU A 37 -3.76 0.86 13.76
CA GLU A 37 -3.41 2.16 13.18
C GLU A 37 -4.09 2.39 11.82
N ALA A 38 -4.18 1.36 10.98
CA ALA A 38 -4.91 1.46 9.71
C ALA A 38 -6.41 1.69 9.93
N ALA A 39 -7.02 1.05 10.94
CA ALA A 39 -8.43 1.26 11.28
C ALA A 39 -8.68 2.71 11.74
N GLU A 40 -7.83 3.26 12.61
CA GLU A 40 -7.89 4.65 13.05
C GLU A 40 -7.75 5.64 11.88
N LEU A 41 -6.78 5.43 10.99
CA LEU A 41 -6.57 6.26 9.80
C LEU A 41 -7.78 6.23 8.87
N LYS A 42 -8.36 5.05 8.62
CA LYS A 42 -9.58 4.91 7.81
C LYS A 42 -10.75 5.66 8.43
N GLY A 43 -10.92 5.55 9.76
CA GLY A 43 -11.99 6.24 10.49
C GLY A 43 -11.85 7.77 10.46
N ARG A 44 -10.61 8.29 10.45
CA ARG A 44 -10.35 9.73 10.49
C ARG A 44 -10.31 10.41 9.12
N TYR A 45 -9.83 9.71 8.07
CA TYR A 45 -9.53 10.32 6.77
C TYR A 45 -10.31 9.72 5.60
N SER A 46 -11.34 8.90 5.85
CA SER A 46 -12.20 8.28 4.83
C SER A 46 -11.45 7.49 3.74
N LEU A 47 -10.25 6.99 4.05
CA LEU A 47 -9.44 6.21 3.12
C LEU A 47 -10.06 4.83 2.83
N SER A 48 -9.75 4.23 1.68
CA SER A 48 -9.92 2.78 1.52
C SER A 48 -9.09 2.05 2.60
N TYR A 49 -9.49 0.83 2.99
CA TYR A 49 -8.74 0.13 4.03
C TYR A 49 -7.34 -0.26 3.57
N ALA A 50 -7.16 -0.54 2.27
CA ALA A 50 -5.85 -0.79 1.68
C ALA A 50 -4.95 0.44 1.73
N ASP A 51 -5.49 1.63 1.47
CA ASP A 51 -4.73 2.89 1.52
C ASP A 51 -4.38 3.25 2.96
N ALA A 52 -5.30 3.01 3.91
CA ALA A 52 -5.01 3.18 5.33
C ALA A 52 -3.86 2.26 5.80
N PHE A 53 -3.80 1.00 5.34
CA PHE A 53 -2.65 0.13 5.58
C PHE A 53 -1.35 0.66 4.97
N ALA A 54 -1.41 1.20 3.75
CA ALA A 54 -0.24 1.78 3.11
C ALA A 54 0.30 2.98 3.89
N VAL A 55 -0.58 3.87 4.35
CA VAL A 55 -0.25 5.03 5.17
C VAL A 55 0.31 4.61 6.54
N ALA A 56 -0.36 3.69 7.25
CA ALA A 56 0.11 3.16 8.54
C ALA A 56 1.51 2.52 8.40
N THR A 57 1.72 1.73 7.34
CA THR A 57 3.02 1.10 7.08
C THR A 57 4.13 2.14 6.90
N ALA A 58 3.86 3.20 6.15
CA ALA A 58 4.80 4.29 5.94
C ALA A 58 5.12 5.05 7.25
N ARG A 59 4.11 5.28 8.10
CA ARG A 59 4.26 5.92 9.41
C ARG A 59 5.12 5.07 10.35
N GLN A 60 4.81 3.78 10.50
CA GLN A 60 5.57 2.88 11.38
C GLN A 60 7.01 2.70 10.90
N ALA A 61 7.23 2.63 9.58
CA ALA A 61 8.57 2.56 9.00
C ALA A 61 9.32 3.90 9.05
N LYS A 62 8.64 5.01 9.39
CA LYS A 62 9.16 6.39 9.30
C LYS A 62 9.69 6.73 7.90
N LEU A 63 9.08 6.19 6.86
CA LEU A 63 9.46 6.37 5.45
C LEU A 63 8.38 7.13 4.69
N PRO A 64 8.72 7.81 3.58
CA PRO A 64 7.72 8.41 2.72
C PRO A 64 6.92 7.34 1.97
N ILE A 65 5.62 7.55 1.80
CA ILE A 65 4.80 6.75 0.90
C ILE A 65 5.01 7.20 -0.54
N VAL A 66 5.21 6.25 -1.45
CA VAL A 66 5.40 6.50 -2.88
C VAL A 66 4.12 6.11 -3.60
N THR A 67 3.36 7.10 -4.10
CA THR A 67 2.04 6.84 -4.71
C THR A 67 1.66 7.89 -5.75
N GLY A 68 0.78 7.49 -6.67
CA GLY A 68 0.07 8.39 -7.58
C GLY A 68 -1.42 8.56 -7.22
N ASP A 69 -1.85 7.96 -6.09
CA ASP A 69 -3.24 7.98 -5.66
C ASP A 69 -3.65 9.36 -5.11
N PRO A 70 -4.67 10.03 -5.69
CA PRO A 70 -5.12 11.35 -5.25
C PRO A 70 -5.58 11.39 -3.79
N GLU A 71 -6.18 10.31 -3.25
CA GLU A 71 -6.68 10.28 -1.87
C GLU A 71 -5.53 10.41 -0.87
N ILE A 72 -4.43 9.69 -1.12
CA ILE A 72 -3.23 9.75 -0.29
C ILE A 72 -2.45 11.05 -0.52
N LEU A 73 -2.39 11.53 -1.77
CA LEU A 73 -1.66 12.76 -2.11
C LEU A 73 -2.24 14.02 -1.45
N GLN A 74 -3.50 13.99 -1.03
CA GLN A 74 -4.18 15.09 -0.34
C GLN A 74 -4.02 15.04 1.19
N LEU A 75 -3.45 13.97 1.74
CA LEU A 75 -3.24 13.87 3.18
C LEU A 75 -2.22 14.91 3.67
N PRO A 76 -2.43 15.50 4.86
CA PRO A 76 -1.44 16.40 5.44
C PRO A 76 -0.09 15.72 5.63
N GLY A 77 1.01 16.46 5.43
CA GLY A 77 2.37 15.94 5.65
C GLY A 77 2.64 15.50 7.10
N SER A 78 1.86 16.01 8.06
CA SER A 78 1.86 15.56 9.46
C SER A 78 1.27 14.16 9.66
N VAL A 79 0.44 13.69 8.73
CA VAL A 79 -0.08 12.32 8.70
C VAL A 79 0.94 11.40 8.05
N VAL A 80 1.40 11.74 6.84
CA VAL A 80 2.38 10.94 6.11
C VAL A 80 3.16 11.79 5.12
N ARG A 81 4.47 11.55 5.02
CA ARG A 81 5.31 12.16 3.98
C ARG A 81 5.05 11.46 2.65
N VAL A 82 4.79 12.20 1.59
CA VAL A 82 4.44 11.63 0.28
C VAL A 82 5.51 11.96 -0.76
N ARG A 83 5.89 10.97 -1.57
CA ARG A 83 6.63 11.14 -2.82
C ARG A 83 5.72 10.75 -3.98
N ARG A 84 5.34 11.73 -4.79
CA ARG A 84 4.51 11.49 -5.97
C ARG A 84 5.29 10.66 -6.98
N ILE A 85 4.65 9.64 -7.53
CA ILE A 85 5.10 8.96 -8.75
C ILE A 85 4.16 9.28 -9.90
N VAL A 86 4.74 9.58 -11.06
CA VAL A 86 4.01 9.76 -12.31
C VAL A 86 4.22 8.49 -13.12
N ARG A 87 3.14 7.94 -13.70
CA ARG A 87 3.31 6.87 -14.69
C ARG A 87 4.02 7.48 -15.90
N ARG A 88 5.26 7.06 -16.16
CA ARG A 88 5.92 7.33 -17.44
C ARG A 88 5.20 6.53 -18.53
N GLY A 89 4.41 7.23 -19.34
CA GLY A 89 3.90 6.76 -20.63
C GLY A 89 2.76 5.73 -20.59
N ARG A 90 1.66 6.05 -21.27
CA ARG A 90 1.45 5.39 -22.56
C ARG A 90 2.18 6.20 -23.61
#